data_AF-B1BWG5-F1
#
_entry.id   AF-B1BWG5-F1
#
_cell.length_a   1.000
_cell.length_b   1.000
_cell.length_c   1.000
_cell.angle_alpha   90.00
_cell.angle_beta   90.00
_cell.angle_gamma   90.00
#
_symmetry.space_group_name_H-M   'P 1'
#
loop_
_entity.id
_entity.type
_entity.pdbx_description
1 polymer ?
#
loop_
_entity_poly.entity_id
_entity_poly.type
_entity_poly.pdbx_seq_one_letter_code
_entity_poly.pdbx_strand_id
1 'polypeptide(L)'
;MKKICNYFTLKILSFRTLILLIIISLYQFFLFLEFIKKNSNYNVYDVLMHQFNYLTLFIFLFIGYMIIIYDINNNSKFYQYLNFKFKNRVQLYNINVLTILITSISFDIFLNILNIIECLGKVSFKNSWSDNFIYNNISKIQVNVFFNTDTVKLLINKLTPLEYVVYTNIFIISYLFLFGLLFLVLNILIKRRMLTFLLVFLVNFISYSSFNSNSIFGRYLITNNIYLLTSYKDMLINNTFITFRLFYWIFLITIVYFLGIFLSKKSDLRYEV
;
A
#
# COMPACT_ATOMS: atom_id res chain seq x y z
N MET A 1 26.45 -0.81 12.93
CA MET A 1 25.27 -1.13 12.10
C MET A 1 24.59 -2.45 12.51
N LYS A 2 25.33 -3.54 12.77
CA LYS A 2 24.78 -4.86 13.17
C LYS A 2 23.74 -4.83 14.31
N LYS A 3 23.98 -4.07 15.40
CA LYS A 3 23.01 -3.91 16.52
C LYS A 3 21.73 -3.16 16.14
N ILE A 4 21.79 -2.27 15.14
CA ILE A 4 20.62 -1.51 14.66
C ILE A 4 19.79 -2.41 13.73
N CYS A 5 20.44 -3.15 12.82
CA CYS A 5 19.79 -4.15 11.98
C CYS A 5 19.12 -5.25 12.81
N ASN A 6 19.82 -5.80 13.81
CA ASN A 6 19.26 -6.81 14.71
C ASN A 6 18.08 -6.29 15.56
N TYR A 7 17.99 -4.99 15.79
CA TYR A 7 16.85 -4.41 16.48
C TYR A 7 15.65 -4.24 15.54
N PHE A 8 15.87 -3.81 14.30
CA PHE A 8 14.81 -3.76 13.30
C PHE A 8 14.21 -5.14 13.06
N THR A 9 15.03 -6.18 12.98
CA THR A 9 14.54 -7.55 12.89
C THR A 9 13.73 -7.95 14.13
N LEU A 10 14.22 -7.68 15.35
CA LEU A 10 13.48 -7.97 16.59
C LEU A 10 12.16 -7.20 16.72
N LYS A 11 12.09 -5.96 16.21
CA LYS A 11 10.88 -5.13 16.28
C LYS A 11 9.83 -5.56 15.26
N ILE A 12 10.27 -5.94 14.05
CA ILE A 12 9.41 -6.53 13.01
C ILE A 12 8.92 -7.92 13.43
N LEU A 13 9.74 -8.69 14.14
CA LEU A 13 9.42 -10.04 14.66
C LEU A 13 8.79 -10.03 16.06
N SER A 14 8.20 -8.91 16.48
CA SER A 14 7.47 -8.91 17.75
C SER A 14 6.32 -9.92 17.73
N PHE A 15 5.97 -10.47 18.89
CA PHE A 15 4.86 -11.43 18.97
C PHE A 15 3.53 -10.86 18.44
N ARG A 16 3.28 -9.56 18.63
CA ARG A 16 2.08 -8.86 18.13
C ARG A 16 2.05 -8.77 16.61
N THR A 17 3.17 -8.38 16.01
CA THR A 17 3.30 -8.31 14.55
C THR A 17 3.21 -9.71 13.91
N LEU A 18 3.74 -10.74 14.57
CA LEU A 18 3.57 -12.14 14.14
C LEU A 18 2.09 -12.58 14.15
N ILE A 19 1.35 -12.31 15.23
CA ILE A 19 -0.09 -12.63 15.29
C ILE A 19 -0.86 -11.92 14.15
N LEU A 20 -0.55 -10.63 13.91
CA LEU A 20 -1.18 -9.87 12.82
C LEU A 20 -0.88 -10.48 11.45
N LEU A 21 0.38 -10.88 11.20
CA LEU A 21 0.74 -11.54 9.94
C LEU A 21 0.02 -12.88 9.76
N ILE A 22 -0.18 -13.65 10.85
CA ILE A 22 -0.99 -14.88 10.81
C ILE A 22 -2.43 -14.56 10.42
N ILE A 23 -3.06 -13.57 11.06
CA ILE A 23 -4.44 -13.16 10.74
C ILE A 23 -4.55 -12.73 9.27
N ILE A 24 -3.58 -11.96 8.77
CA ILE A 24 -3.53 -11.53 7.37
C ILE A 24 -3.39 -12.73 6.43
N SER A 25 -2.51 -13.68 6.75
CA SER A 25 -2.36 -14.90 5.93
C SER A 25 -3.61 -15.76 5.90
N LEU A 26 -4.31 -15.90 7.03
CA LEU A 26 -5.58 -16.63 7.09
C LEU A 26 -6.65 -15.95 6.23
N TYR A 27 -6.73 -14.62 6.30
CA TYR A 27 -7.66 -13.87 5.46
C TYR A 27 -7.34 -14.01 3.97
N GLN A 28 -6.07 -13.94 3.56
CA GLN A 28 -5.67 -14.19 2.16
C GLN A 28 -6.07 -15.59 1.71
N PHE A 29 -5.83 -16.60 2.55
CA PHE A 29 -6.22 -17.97 2.25
C PHE A 29 -7.74 -18.11 2.07
N PHE A 30 -8.56 -17.41 2.87
CA PHE A 30 -10.01 -17.41 2.67
C PHE A 30 -10.43 -16.72 1.36
N LEU A 31 -9.78 -15.61 0.99
CA LEU A 31 -10.02 -14.97 -0.31
C LEU A 31 -9.68 -15.93 -1.46
N PHE A 32 -8.56 -16.65 -1.36
CA PHE A 32 -8.18 -17.64 -2.34
C PHE A 32 -9.19 -18.79 -2.45
N LEU A 33 -9.71 -19.30 -1.32
CA LEU A 33 -10.77 -20.31 -1.32
C LEU A 33 -12.06 -19.81 -1.98
N GLU A 34 -12.44 -18.54 -1.76
CA GLU A 34 -13.58 -17.92 -2.44
C GLU A 34 -13.33 -17.80 -3.95
N PHE A 35 -12.09 -17.44 -4.32
CA PHE A 35 -11.69 -17.29 -5.71
C PHE A 35 -11.73 -18.61 -6.48
N ILE A 36 -11.24 -19.71 -5.90
CA ILE A 36 -11.28 -21.05 -6.53
C ILE A 36 -12.71 -21.53 -6.80
N LYS A 37 -13.67 -21.19 -5.94
CA LYS A 37 -15.08 -21.61 -6.10
C LYS A 37 -15.73 -21.04 -7.36
N LYS A 38 -15.18 -19.96 -7.93
CA LYS A 38 -15.66 -19.39 -9.20
C LYS A 38 -15.09 -20.22 -10.35
N ASN A 39 -15.88 -21.18 -10.85
CA ASN A 39 -15.58 -22.05 -12.01
C ASN A 39 -15.29 -21.23 -13.30
N SER A 40 -14.11 -20.62 -13.37
CA SER A 40 -13.65 -19.78 -14.46
C SER A 40 -12.18 -20.09 -14.74
N ASN A 41 -11.74 -19.88 -15.97
CA ASN A 41 -10.31 -19.99 -16.28
C ASN A 41 -9.61 -18.76 -15.70
N TYR A 42 -8.83 -18.95 -14.63
CA TYR A 42 -8.00 -17.93 -14.02
C TYR A 42 -6.51 -18.32 -14.03
N ASN A 43 -5.66 -17.31 -13.95
CA ASN A 43 -4.21 -17.46 -13.85
C ASN A 43 -3.71 -16.89 -12.50
N VAL A 44 -2.41 -17.06 -12.22
CA VAL A 44 -1.81 -16.55 -10.98
C VAL A 44 -1.89 -15.03 -10.87
N TYR A 45 -1.82 -14.32 -12.00
CA TYR A 45 -1.90 -12.86 -12.02
C TYR A 45 -3.27 -12.36 -11.57
N ASP A 46 -4.36 -13.08 -11.85
CA ASP A 46 -5.69 -12.71 -11.36
C ASP A 46 -5.77 -12.77 -9.84
N VAL A 47 -5.15 -13.78 -9.22
CA VAL A 47 -5.07 -13.91 -7.76
C VAL A 47 -4.25 -12.76 -7.16
N LEU A 48 -3.10 -12.45 -7.79
CA LEU A 48 -2.24 -11.32 -7.39
C LEU A 48 -2.92 -9.96 -7.54
N MET A 49 -3.84 -9.79 -8.49
CA MET A 49 -4.67 -8.59 -8.61
C MET A 49 -5.80 -8.58 -7.58
N HIS A 50 -6.44 -9.73 -7.36
CA HIS A 50 -7.64 -9.86 -6.51
C HIS A 50 -7.37 -9.57 -5.03
N GLN A 51 -6.19 -9.94 -4.51
CA GLN A 51 -5.80 -9.60 -3.12
C GLN A 51 -5.81 -8.09 -2.83
N PHE A 52 -5.63 -7.26 -3.86
CA PHE A 52 -5.63 -5.81 -3.74
C PHE A 52 -6.94 -5.19 -4.20
N ASN A 53 -8.04 -5.94 -4.20
CA ASN A 53 -9.35 -5.37 -4.43
C ASN A 53 -9.61 -4.16 -3.53
N TYR A 54 -10.43 -3.25 -4.03
CA TYR A 54 -10.68 -1.93 -3.43
C TYR A 54 -10.99 -2.00 -1.93
N LEU A 55 -11.93 -2.86 -1.51
CA LEU A 55 -12.29 -3.01 -0.11
C LEU A 55 -11.16 -3.64 0.72
N THR A 56 -10.53 -4.69 0.18
CA THR A 56 -9.45 -5.43 0.85
C THR A 56 -8.25 -4.54 1.12
N LEU A 57 -7.83 -3.74 0.14
CA LEU A 57 -6.69 -2.84 0.27
C LEU A 57 -6.97 -1.70 1.27
N PHE A 58 -8.09 -0.99 1.09
CA PHE A 58 -8.38 0.23 1.86
C PHE A 58 -8.82 -0.03 3.29
N ILE A 59 -9.37 -1.21 3.59
CA ILE A 59 -9.85 -1.53 4.95
C ILE A 59 -8.89 -2.53 5.60
N PHE A 60 -8.91 -3.79 5.14
CA PHE A 60 -8.29 -4.88 5.89
C PHE A 60 -6.77 -4.81 5.87
N LEU A 61 -6.16 -4.75 4.68
CA LEU A 61 -4.70 -4.67 4.54
C LEU A 61 -4.16 -3.36 5.09
N PHE A 62 -4.87 -2.26 4.89
CA PHE A 62 -4.50 -0.96 5.45
C PHE A 62 -4.45 -0.98 6.98
N ILE A 63 -5.50 -1.48 7.66
CA ILE A 63 -5.53 -1.57 9.12
C ILE A 63 -4.38 -2.46 9.60
N GLY A 64 -4.21 -3.64 9.00
CA GLY A 64 -3.13 -4.56 9.35
C GLY A 64 -1.75 -3.91 9.25
N TYR A 65 -1.48 -3.25 8.12
CA TYR A 65 -0.25 -2.49 7.90
C TYR A 65 -0.08 -1.36 8.92
N MET A 66 -1.14 -0.58 9.19
CA MET A 66 -1.07 0.55 10.11
C MET A 66 -0.82 0.14 11.55
N ILE A 67 -1.32 -1.02 11.99
CA ILE A 67 -0.99 -1.56 13.32
C ILE A 67 0.50 -1.96 13.39
N ILE A 68 1.05 -2.55 12.32
CA ILE A 68 2.49 -2.84 12.24
C ILE A 68 3.30 -1.54 12.35
N ILE A 69 2.93 -0.49 11.62
CA ILE A 69 3.58 0.83 11.71
C ILE A 69 3.44 1.44 13.12
N TYR A 70 2.28 1.30 13.75
CA TYR A 70 2.03 1.75 15.11
C TYR A 70 2.99 1.09 16.12
N ASP A 71 3.18 -0.22 16.02
CA ASP A 71 4.08 -0.99 16.90
C ASP A 71 5.56 -0.70 16.61
N ILE A 72 5.96 -0.58 15.34
CA ILE A 72 7.33 -0.24 14.94
C ILE A 72 7.69 1.18 15.41
N ASN A 73 6.73 2.09 15.51
CA ASN A 73 6.94 3.44 16.04
C ASN A 73 6.69 3.56 17.55
N ASN A 74 6.59 2.45 18.27
CA ASN A 74 6.42 2.49 19.73
C ASN A 74 7.67 3.06 20.41
N ASN A 75 7.48 4.13 21.19
CA ASN A 75 8.48 4.81 22.03
C ASN A 75 8.81 3.97 23.28
N SER A 76 9.44 2.82 23.11
CA SER A 76 10.01 2.09 24.24
C SER A 76 11.26 2.81 24.79
N LYS A 77 11.79 2.36 25.94
CA LYS A 77 13.07 2.84 26.54
C LYS A 77 14.24 2.89 25.54
N PHE A 78 14.14 2.19 24.41
CA PHE A 78 15.12 2.22 23.33
C PHE A 78 15.00 3.43 22.39
N TYR A 79 13.81 4.02 22.19
CA TYR A 79 13.68 5.30 21.46
C TYR A 79 14.36 6.43 22.24
N GLN A 80 14.30 6.37 23.58
CA GLN A 80 15.10 7.23 24.45
C GLN A 80 16.60 6.97 24.22
N TYR A 81 17.04 5.71 24.17
CA TYR A 81 18.43 5.35 23.84
C TYR A 81 18.89 5.80 22.43
N LEU A 82 18.06 5.65 21.39
CA LEU A 82 18.36 6.13 20.04
C LEU A 82 18.42 7.66 20.00
N ASN A 83 17.53 8.36 20.71
CA ASN A 83 17.59 9.81 20.89
C ASN A 83 18.88 10.24 21.60
N PHE A 84 19.38 9.48 22.58
CA PHE A 84 20.68 9.76 23.22
C PHE A 84 21.87 9.44 22.29
N LYS A 85 21.74 8.48 21.40
CA LYS A 85 22.83 8.04 20.50
C LYS A 85 22.94 8.87 19.23
N PHE A 86 21.82 9.36 18.68
CA PHE A 86 21.82 10.22 17.50
C PHE A 86 21.88 11.68 17.93
N LYS A 87 22.93 12.38 17.51
CA LYS A 87 23.12 13.81 17.81
C LYS A 87 22.04 14.73 17.19
N ASN A 88 21.23 14.25 16.24
CA ASN A 88 20.29 15.09 15.47
C ASN A 88 18.93 14.39 15.25
N ARG A 89 17.82 15.09 15.57
CA ARG A 89 16.44 14.61 15.34
C ARG A 89 16.11 14.35 13.88
N VAL A 90 16.72 15.10 12.96
CA VAL A 90 16.54 14.89 11.53
C VAL A 90 17.11 13.54 11.10
N GLN A 91 18.20 13.07 11.73
CA GLN A 91 18.75 11.74 11.47
C GLN A 91 17.80 10.64 11.95
N LEU A 92 17.20 10.80 13.14
CA LEU A 92 16.20 9.85 13.65
C LEU A 92 14.95 9.83 12.76
N TYR A 93 14.47 10.99 12.32
CA TYR A 93 13.37 11.09 11.35
C TYR A 93 13.69 10.33 10.07
N ASN A 94 14.86 10.56 9.47
CA ASN A 94 15.28 9.86 8.24
C ASN A 94 15.39 8.35 8.42
N ILE A 95 15.86 7.87 9.58
CA ILE A 95 15.90 6.44 9.88
C ILE A 95 14.47 5.88 9.96
N ASN A 96 13.56 6.57 10.64
CA ASN A 96 12.17 6.13 10.72
C ASN A 96 11.49 6.13 9.35
N VAL A 97 11.72 7.15 8.52
CA VAL A 97 11.29 7.16 7.11
C VAL A 97 11.79 5.93 6.36
N LEU A 98 13.09 5.62 6.45
CA LEU A 98 13.67 4.46 5.79
C LEU A 98 13.08 3.14 6.31
N THR A 99 12.75 3.07 7.59
CA THR A 99 12.12 1.87 8.15
C THR A 99 10.70 1.66 7.63
N ILE A 100 9.92 2.74 7.48
CA ILE A 100 8.59 2.70 6.89
C ILE A 100 8.68 2.24 5.42
N LEU A 101 9.69 2.72 4.68
CA LEU A 101 9.91 2.29 3.30
C LEU A 101 10.18 0.77 3.22
N ILE A 102 11.13 0.28 4.02
CA ILE A 102 11.46 -1.15 4.08
C ILE A 102 10.25 -1.98 4.49
N THR A 103 9.48 -1.52 5.48
CA THR A 103 8.29 -2.26 5.94
C THR A 103 7.22 -2.32 4.85
N SER A 104 7.02 -1.23 4.09
CA SER A 104 6.05 -1.18 2.98
C SER A 104 6.41 -2.17 1.88
N ILE A 105 7.69 -2.21 1.48
CA ILE A 105 8.20 -3.15 0.49
C ILE A 105 8.06 -4.60 1.00
N SER A 106 8.48 -4.85 2.25
CA SER A 106 8.43 -6.20 2.82
C SER A 106 7.00 -6.73 2.98
N PHE A 107 6.04 -5.85 3.29
CA PHE A 107 4.64 -6.21 3.44
C PHE A 107 4.01 -6.61 2.10
N ASP A 108 4.26 -5.84 1.04
CA ASP A 108 3.79 -6.17 -0.31
C ASP A 108 4.40 -7.48 -0.83
N ILE A 109 5.73 -7.64 -0.68
CA ILE A 109 6.43 -8.87 -1.07
C ILE A 109 5.89 -10.08 -0.30
N PHE A 110 5.64 -9.94 1.00
CA PHE A 110 5.06 -11.01 1.83
C PHE A 110 3.71 -11.49 1.29
N LEU A 111 2.81 -10.57 0.96
CA LEU A 111 1.50 -10.90 0.37
C LEU A 111 1.63 -11.59 -0.98
N ASN A 112 2.50 -11.07 -1.86
CA ASN A 112 2.74 -11.69 -3.16
C ASN A 112 3.31 -13.10 -3.05
N ILE A 113 4.22 -13.35 -2.10
CA ILE A 113 4.78 -14.69 -1.84
C ILE A 113 3.68 -15.65 -1.38
N LEU A 114 2.80 -15.22 -0.46
CA LEU A 114 1.68 -16.05 0.01
C LEU A 114 0.81 -16.50 -1.17
N ASN A 115 0.40 -15.56 -2.03
CA ASN A 115 -0.45 -15.88 -3.18
C ASN A 115 0.23 -16.80 -4.19
N ILE A 116 1.53 -16.61 -4.44
CA ILE A 116 2.29 -17.51 -5.31
C ILE A 116 2.29 -18.92 -4.71
N ILE A 117 2.52 -19.07 -3.40
CA ILE A 117 2.50 -20.36 -2.70
C ILE A 117 1.12 -21.02 -2.81
N GLU A 118 0.05 -20.27 -2.59
CA GLU A 118 -1.33 -20.77 -2.68
C GLU A 118 -1.68 -21.26 -4.10
N CYS A 119 -1.12 -20.64 -5.13
CA CYS A 119 -1.34 -21.00 -6.52
C CYS A 119 -0.53 -22.22 -7.00
N LEU A 120 0.52 -22.63 -6.28
CA LEU A 120 1.39 -23.73 -6.70
C LEU A 120 0.59 -25.03 -6.91
N GLY A 121 0.73 -25.60 -8.11
CA GLY A 121 0.09 -26.88 -8.48
C GLY A 121 -1.39 -26.81 -8.80
N LYS A 122 -2.05 -25.65 -8.69
CA LYS A 122 -3.50 -25.48 -8.96
C LYS A 122 -3.82 -24.52 -10.09
N VAL A 123 -2.95 -23.54 -10.34
CA VAL A 123 -3.25 -22.39 -11.22
C VAL A 123 -2.19 -22.23 -12.30
N SER A 124 -2.59 -21.78 -13.49
CA SER A 124 -1.66 -21.55 -14.60
C SER A 124 -0.83 -20.27 -14.42
N PHE A 125 0.48 -20.37 -14.71
CA PHE A 125 1.43 -19.24 -14.69
C PHE A 125 1.59 -18.58 -16.07
N LYS A 126 0.64 -18.80 -16.98
CA LYS A 126 0.72 -18.27 -18.34
C LYS A 126 0.51 -16.75 -18.32
N ASN A 127 1.47 -15.99 -18.85
CA ASN A 127 1.41 -14.53 -18.93
C ASN A 127 0.50 -14.04 -20.07
N SER A 128 -0.77 -14.44 -20.04
CA SER A 128 -1.82 -14.00 -20.94
C SER A 128 -3.06 -13.67 -20.12
N TRP A 129 -3.79 -12.61 -20.49
CA TRP A 129 -5.04 -12.25 -19.84
C TRP A 129 -5.99 -13.45 -19.80
N SER A 130 -6.59 -13.69 -18.64
CA SER A 130 -7.50 -14.81 -18.44
C SER A 130 -8.92 -14.45 -18.84
N ASP A 131 -9.72 -15.47 -19.13
CA ASP A 131 -11.15 -15.30 -19.39
C ASP A 131 -11.85 -14.71 -18.16
N ASN A 132 -11.43 -15.08 -16.95
CA ASN A 132 -11.96 -14.52 -15.70
C ASN A 132 -11.71 -13.01 -15.58
N PHE A 133 -10.51 -12.53 -15.92
CA PHE A 133 -10.23 -11.10 -15.92
C PHE A 133 -11.10 -10.34 -16.93
N ILE A 134 -11.19 -10.88 -18.15
CA ILE A 134 -11.99 -10.29 -19.23
C ILE A 134 -13.47 -10.28 -18.85
N TYR A 135 -13.98 -11.39 -18.32
CA TYR A 135 -15.38 -11.49 -17.90
C TYR A 135 -15.72 -10.50 -16.79
N ASN A 136 -14.93 -10.44 -15.71
CA ASN A 136 -15.21 -9.57 -14.57
C ASN A 136 -15.08 -8.07 -14.91
N ASN A 137 -14.21 -7.70 -15.86
CA ASN A 137 -13.91 -6.29 -16.14
C ASN A 137 -14.50 -5.74 -17.44
N ILE A 138 -14.91 -6.60 -18.39
CA ILE A 138 -15.43 -6.18 -19.71
C ILE A 138 -16.89 -6.63 -19.93
N SER A 139 -17.35 -7.71 -19.29
CA SER A 139 -18.71 -8.19 -19.55
C SER A 139 -19.76 -7.19 -19.02
N LYS A 140 -20.74 -6.85 -19.85
CA LYS A 140 -21.84 -5.92 -19.53
C LYS A 140 -22.78 -6.43 -18.40
N ILE A 141 -22.63 -7.69 -17.99
CA ILE A 141 -23.51 -8.38 -17.02
C ILE A 141 -23.13 -8.01 -15.59
N GLN A 142 -21.86 -7.66 -15.33
CA GLN A 142 -21.44 -7.04 -14.08
C GLN A 142 -21.15 -5.56 -14.35
N VAL A 143 -22.06 -4.68 -13.93
CA VAL A 143 -21.84 -3.23 -13.95
C VAL A 143 -20.70 -2.94 -12.99
N ASN A 144 -19.47 -2.99 -13.48
CA ASN A 144 -18.30 -2.62 -12.72
C ASN A 144 -18.27 -1.08 -12.67
N VAL A 145 -18.93 -0.50 -11.66
CA VAL A 145 -19.10 0.96 -11.46
C VAL A 145 -17.75 1.70 -11.43
N PHE A 146 -16.67 0.96 -11.18
CA PHE A 146 -15.34 1.50 -11.00
C PHE A 146 -14.60 1.85 -12.29
N PHE A 147 -14.91 1.21 -13.43
CA PHE A 147 -14.06 1.28 -14.62
C PHE A 147 -14.85 1.37 -15.93
N ASN A 148 -14.26 2.05 -16.91
CA ASN A 148 -14.82 2.14 -18.24
C ASN A 148 -14.36 0.94 -19.09
N THR A 149 -15.29 0.19 -19.69
CA THR A 149 -14.93 -1.00 -20.50
C THR A 149 -13.92 -0.70 -21.62
N ASP A 150 -13.94 0.50 -22.19
CA ASP A 150 -12.99 0.92 -23.22
C ASP A 150 -11.58 1.14 -22.66
N THR A 151 -11.46 1.63 -21.41
CA THR A 151 -10.15 1.80 -20.76
C THR A 151 -9.52 0.45 -20.46
N VAL A 152 -10.33 -0.54 -20.03
CA VAL A 152 -9.88 -1.91 -19.80
C VAL A 152 -9.36 -2.55 -21.09
N LYS A 153 -10.08 -2.42 -22.20
CA LYS A 153 -9.64 -2.96 -23.51
C LYS A 153 -8.33 -2.32 -23.98
N LEU A 154 -8.20 -1.00 -23.85
CA LEU A 154 -6.97 -0.29 -24.20
C LEU A 154 -5.79 -0.73 -23.31
N LEU A 155 -6.02 -1.01 -22.03
CA LEU A 155 -5.01 -1.52 -21.10
C LEU A 155 -4.55 -2.92 -21.46
N ILE A 156 -5.49 -3.84 -21.73
CA ILE A 156 -5.19 -5.22 -22.13
C ILE A 156 -4.29 -5.27 -23.36
N ASN A 157 -4.50 -4.35 -24.31
CA ASN A 157 -3.69 -4.26 -25.53
C ASN A 157 -2.29 -3.67 -25.29
N LYS A 158 -2.07 -2.97 -24.17
CA LYS A 158 -0.83 -2.23 -23.89
C LYS A 158 0.06 -2.89 -22.84
N LEU A 159 -0.51 -3.73 -21.97
CA LEU A 159 0.20 -4.38 -20.88
C LEU A 159 -0.08 -5.87 -20.87
N THR A 160 0.95 -6.63 -20.53
CA THR A 160 0.79 -8.02 -20.10
C THR A 160 0.30 -8.09 -18.65
N PRO A 161 -0.34 -9.20 -18.23
CA PRO A 161 -0.74 -9.38 -16.82
C PRO A 161 0.41 -9.22 -15.83
N LEU A 162 1.61 -9.70 -16.17
CA LEU A 162 2.81 -9.53 -15.35
C LEU A 162 3.16 -8.05 -15.16
N GLU A 163 3.23 -7.28 -16.24
CA GLU A 163 3.53 -5.84 -16.17
C GLU A 163 2.48 -5.10 -15.35
N TYR A 164 1.20 -5.43 -15.54
CA TYR A 164 0.13 -4.86 -14.75
C TYR A 164 0.36 -5.10 -13.24
N VAL A 165 0.63 -6.35 -12.83
CA VAL A 165 0.88 -6.70 -11.43
C VAL A 165 2.09 -5.95 -10.87
N VAL A 166 3.19 -5.87 -11.63
CA VAL A 166 4.41 -5.15 -11.21
C VAL A 166 4.12 -3.67 -10.97
N TYR A 167 3.44 -2.99 -11.90
CA TYR A 167 3.12 -1.58 -11.73
C TYR A 167 2.11 -1.35 -10.59
N THR A 168 1.10 -2.20 -10.43
CA THR A 168 0.17 -2.08 -9.30
C THR A 168 0.88 -2.24 -7.97
N ASN A 169 1.82 -3.18 -7.84
CA ASN A 169 2.60 -3.37 -6.62
C ASN A 169 3.47 -2.14 -6.30
N ILE A 170 4.09 -1.52 -7.30
CA ILE A 170 4.83 -0.26 -7.12
C ILE A 170 3.92 0.85 -6.56
N PHE A 171 2.69 0.98 -7.08
CA PHE A 171 1.75 1.98 -6.59
C PHE A 171 1.20 1.65 -5.21
N ILE A 172 0.99 0.38 -4.88
CA ILE A 172 0.58 -0.07 -3.54
C ILE A 172 1.68 0.20 -2.52
N ILE A 173 2.94 -0.11 -2.84
CA ILE A 173 4.09 0.22 -1.99
C ILE A 173 4.16 1.73 -1.75
N SER A 174 3.97 2.53 -2.81
CA SER A 174 3.97 3.99 -2.72
C SER A 174 2.83 4.53 -1.83
N TYR A 175 1.64 3.93 -1.95
CA TYR A 175 0.48 4.20 -1.11
C TYR A 175 0.75 3.88 0.37
N LEU A 176 1.19 2.65 0.67
CA LEU A 176 1.50 2.24 2.04
C LEU A 176 2.59 3.14 2.66
N PHE A 177 3.62 3.46 1.87
CA PHE A 177 4.70 4.34 2.31
C PHE A 177 4.20 5.76 2.61
N LEU A 178 3.35 6.35 1.76
CA LEU A 178 2.75 7.66 2.01
C LEU A 178 1.97 7.69 3.32
N PHE A 179 1.12 6.69 3.58
CA PHE A 179 0.32 6.63 4.80
C PHE A 179 1.16 6.37 6.06
N GLY A 180 2.20 5.55 5.95
CA GLY A 180 3.20 5.42 7.01
C GLY A 180 3.92 6.73 7.32
N LEU A 181 4.29 7.51 6.29
CA LEU A 181 4.86 8.84 6.46
C LEU A 181 3.88 9.83 7.10
N LEU A 182 2.62 9.86 6.65
CA LEU A 182 1.57 10.68 7.24
C LEU A 182 1.41 10.38 8.74
N PHE A 183 1.44 9.10 9.13
CA PHE A 183 1.43 8.72 10.53
C PHE A 183 2.61 9.30 11.29
N LEU A 184 3.83 9.19 10.76
CA LEU A 184 5.01 9.75 11.40
C LEU A 184 4.88 11.27 11.58
N VAL A 185 4.54 12.00 10.50
CA VAL A 185 4.41 13.46 10.50
C VAL A 185 3.32 13.94 11.46
N LEU A 186 2.13 13.34 11.41
CA LEU A 186 1.03 13.68 12.32
C LEU A 186 1.37 13.33 13.77
N ASN A 187 2.13 12.25 14.01
CA ASN A 187 2.54 11.88 15.36
C ASN A 187 3.52 12.91 15.96
N ILE A 188 4.36 13.55 15.15
CA ILE A 188 5.23 14.64 15.60
C ILE A 188 4.39 15.84 16.09
N LEU A 189 3.29 16.15 15.39
CA LEU A 189 2.39 17.26 15.72
C LEU A 189 1.53 16.98 16.95
N ILE A 190 0.84 15.84 16.96
CA ILE A 190 -0.22 15.53 17.92
C ILE A 190 0.35 14.91 19.20
N LYS A 191 1.48 14.20 19.09
CA LYS A 191 2.14 13.44 20.17
C LYS A 191 1.28 12.38 20.85
N ARG A 192 0.06 12.13 20.36
CA ARG A 192 -0.86 11.08 20.83
C ARG A 192 -1.06 10.05 19.72
N ARG A 193 -0.34 8.94 19.81
CA ARG A 193 -0.28 7.89 18.77
C ARG A 193 -1.65 7.33 18.38
N MET A 194 -2.54 7.12 19.35
CA MET A 194 -3.89 6.60 19.06
C MET A 194 -4.71 7.58 18.22
N LEU A 195 -4.64 8.89 18.53
CA LEU A 195 -5.32 9.92 17.73
C LEU A 195 -4.70 10.03 16.34
N THR A 196 -3.37 9.94 16.24
CA THR A 196 -2.67 9.89 14.96
C THR A 196 -3.17 8.73 14.10
N PHE A 197 -3.26 7.52 14.68
CA PHE A 197 -3.77 6.35 13.98
C PHE A 197 -5.19 6.58 13.45
N LEU A 198 -6.09 7.10 14.30
CA LEU A 198 -7.47 7.40 13.91
C LEU A 198 -7.55 8.45 12.80
N LEU A 199 -6.73 9.50 12.85
CA LEU A 199 -6.71 10.52 11.80
C LEU A 199 -6.19 9.98 10.47
N VAL A 200 -5.12 9.19 10.50
CA VAL A 200 -4.58 8.54 9.28
C VAL A 200 -5.61 7.59 8.69
N PHE A 201 -6.33 6.86 9.54
CA PHE A 201 -7.45 6.02 9.12
C PHE A 201 -8.60 6.83 8.51
N LEU A 202 -8.98 7.96 9.12
CA LEU A 202 -10.00 8.86 8.57
C LEU A 202 -9.59 9.44 7.22
N VAL A 203 -8.33 9.87 7.06
CA VAL A 203 -7.80 10.34 5.76
C VAL A 203 -7.92 9.25 4.71
N ASN A 204 -7.58 8.00 5.07
CA ASN A 204 -7.73 6.87 4.17
C ASN A 204 -9.20 6.60 3.82
N PHE A 205 -10.09 6.63 4.80
CA PHE A 205 -11.52 6.42 4.60
C PHE A 205 -12.16 7.50 3.71
N ILE A 206 -11.75 8.76 3.88
CA ILE A 206 -12.15 9.87 2.99
C ILE A 206 -11.63 9.60 1.57
N SER A 207 -10.38 9.15 1.44
CA SER A 207 -9.82 8.83 0.13
C SER A 207 -10.63 7.71 -0.56
N TYR A 208 -10.99 6.67 0.19
CA TYR A 208 -11.84 5.56 -0.25
C TYR A 208 -13.24 6.03 -0.70
N SER A 209 -13.88 6.93 0.05
CA SER A 209 -15.23 7.42 -0.25
C SER A 209 -15.26 8.46 -1.37
N SER A 210 -14.16 9.18 -1.59
CA SER A 210 -13.98 10.10 -2.70
C SER A 210 -13.75 9.34 -4.02
N PHE A 211 -14.74 8.57 -4.44
CA PHE A 211 -14.74 7.94 -5.76
C PHE A 211 -15.57 8.80 -6.71
N ASN A 212 -14.90 9.60 -7.54
CA ASN A 212 -15.58 10.32 -8.61
C ASN A 212 -14.73 10.30 -9.88
N SER A 213 -15.07 9.39 -10.79
CA SER A 213 -14.31 9.12 -12.02
C SER A 213 -14.40 10.26 -13.05
N ASN A 214 -15.40 11.15 -12.94
CA ASN A 214 -15.70 12.16 -13.98
C ASN A 214 -15.38 13.61 -13.62
N SER A 215 -14.79 13.90 -12.45
CA SER A 215 -14.36 15.27 -12.12
C SER A 215 -12.89 15.50 -12.49
N ILE A 216 -12.53 16.74 -12.81
CA ILE A 216 -11.13 17.15 -13.05
C ILE A 216 -10.25 16.80 -11.84
N PHE A 217 -10.80 16.95 -10.63
CA PHE A 217 -10.15 16.58 -9.37
C PHE A 217 -9.99 15.06 -9.20
N GLY A 218 -10.80 14.26 -9.89
CA GLY A 218 -10.71 12.79 -9.92
C GLY A 218 -9.33 12.28 -10.32
N ARG A 219 -8.64 12.98 -11.22
CA ARG A 219 -7.26 12.64 -11.66
C ARG A 219 -6.24 12.62 -10.54
N TYR A 220 -6.48 13.39 -9.48
CA TYR A 220 -5.54 13.58 -8.37
C TYR A 220 -5.96 12.83 -7.11
N LEU A 221 -6.99 11.99 -7.18
CA LEU A 221 -7.41 11.17 -6.04
C LEU A 221 -6.46 10.01 -5.85
N ILE A 222 -6.18 9.67 -4.58
CA ILE A 222 -5.29 8.58 -4.18
C ILE A 222 -5.75 7.26 -4.82
N THR A 223 -7.04 6.97 -4.72
CA THR A 223 -7.71 5.77 -5.24
C THR A 223 -7.47 5.58 -6.74
N ASN A 224 -7.60 6.65 -7.52
CA ASN A 224 -7.42 6.63 -8.96
C ASN A 224 -5.94 6.49 -9.38
N ASN A 225 -4.99 6.81 -8.50
CA ASN A 225 -3.57 6.69 -8.78
C ASN A 225 -2.95 5.36 -8.31
N ILE A 226 -3.71 4.51 -7.62
CA ILE A 226 -3.32 3.13 -7.28
C ILE A 226 -3.62 2.17 -8.44
N TYR A 227 -4.88 2.08 -8.88
CA TYR A 227 -5.30 1.04 -9.83
C TYR A 227 -5.17 1.48 -11.27
N LEU A 228 -4.42 0.77 -12.11
CA LEU A 228 -4.27 1.15 -13.52
C LEU A 228 -5.60 1.24 -14.28
N LEU A 229 -6.60 0.45 -13.89
CA LEU A 229 -7.92 0.40 -14.52
C LEU A 229 -8.72 1.72 -14.41
N THR A 230 -8.44 2.57 -13.42
CA THR A 230 -9.05 3.92 -13.29
C THR A 230 -8.43 4.98 -14.21
N SER A 231 -7.49 4.60 -15.08
CA SER A 231 -6.82 5.56 -15.96
C SER A 231 -7.79 6.21 -16.94
N TYR A 232 -7.62 7.52 -17.15
CA TYR A 232 -8.36 8.25 -18.16
C TYR A 232 -7.96 7.80 -19.57
N LYS A 233 -8.93 7.74 -20.49
CA LYS A 233 -8.71 7.30 -21.88
C LYS A 233 -7.57 8.05 -22.56
N ASP A 234 -7.51 9.37 -22.42
CA ASP A 234 -6.48 10.20 -23.07
C ASP A 234 -5.06 9.84 -22.62
N MET A 235 -4.89 9.53 -21.33
CA MET A 235 -3.60 9.10 -20.77
C MET A 235 -3.21 7.70 -21.27
N LEU A 236 -4.19 6.82 -21.45
CA LEU A 236 -3.96 5.51 -22.06
C LEU A 236 -3.55 5.67 -23.50
N ILE A 237 -4.27 6.44 -24.31
CA ILE A 237 -3.94 6.70 -25.73
C ILE A 237 -2.51 7.21 -25.87
N ASN A 238 -2.12 8.19 -25.05
CA ASN A 238 -0.81 8.84 -25.08
C ASN A 238 0.31 8.06 -24.36
N ASN A 239 0.04 6.87 -23.79
CA ASN A 239 1.00 6.07 -23.00
C ASN A 239 1.59 6.80 -21.77
N THR A 240 0.94 7.85 -21.27
CA THR A 240 1.43 8.65 -20.13
C THR A 240 0.89 8.19 -18.78
N PHE A 241 -0.01 7.20 -18.76
CA PHE A 241 -0.73 6.78 -17.56
C PHE A 241 0.18 6.23 -16.44
N ILE A 242 1.29 5.55 -16.78
CA ILE A 242 2.25 5.03 -15.80
C ILE A 242 3.12 6.17 -15.25
N THR A 243 3.70 6.97 -16.16
CA THR A 243 4.62 8.04 -15.79
C THR A 243 3.92 9.11 -14.95
N PHE A 244 2.69 9.48 -15.31
CA PHE A 244 1.86 10.40 -14.53
C PHE A 244 1.70 9.93 -13.08
N ARG A 245 1.37 8.65 -12.86
CA ARG A 245 1.18 8.08 -11.51
C ARG A 245 2.49 8.04 -10.72
N LEU A 246 3.61 7.69 -11.36
CA LEU A 246 4.91 7.73 -10.69
C LEU A 246 5.25 9.16 -10.22
N PHE A 247 5.04 10.16 -11.08
CA PHE A 247 5.23 11.57 -10.69
C PHE A 247 4.29 11.99 -9.57
N TYR A 248 3.02 11.58 -9.62
CA TYR A 248 2.04 11.84 -8.57
C TYR A 248 2.52 11.33 -7.21
N TRP A 249 2.97 10.07 -7.14
CA TRP A 249 3.45 9.48 -5.89
C TRP A 249 4.73 10.12 -5.39
N ILE A 250 5.72 10.35 -6.26
CA ILE A 250 6.96 11.04 -5.91
C ILE A 250 6.67 12.44 -5.35
N PHE A 251 5.78 13.18 -5.98
CA PHE A 251 5.39 14.53 -5.55
C PHE A 251 4.74 14.52 -4.16
N LEU A 252 3.78 13.65 -3.90
CA LEU A 252 3.14 13.58 -2.58
C LEU A 252 4.11 13.15 -1.47
N ILE A 253 4.90 12.11 -1.73
CA ILE A 253 5.88 11.60 -0.79
C ILE A 253 6.90 12.69 -0.44
N THR A 254 7.41 13.41 -1.43
CA THR A 254 8.39 14.49 -1.21
C THR A 254 7.81 15.63 -0.38
N ILE A 255 6.57 16.06 -0.64
CA ILE A 255 5.90 17.09 0.18
C ILE A 255 5.80 16.65 1.64
N VAL A 256 5.25 15.46 1.89
CA VAL A 256 5.08 14.94 3.26
C VAL A 256 6.44 14.76 3.94
N TYR A 257 7.44 14.28 3.20
CA TYR A 257 8.80 14.13 3.70
C TYR A 257 9.40 15.46 4.18
N PHE A 258 9.33 16.52 3.36
CA PHE A 258 9.85 17.84 3.73
C PHE A 258 9.07 18.48 4.87
N LEU A 259 7.75 18.32 4.92
CA LEU A 259 6.93 18.74 6.05
C LEU A 259 7.41 18.09 7.36
N GLY A 260 7.69 16.78 7.33
CA GLY A 260 8.19 16.07 8.50
C GLY A 260 9.59 16.53 8.94
N ILE A 261 10.50 16.84 8.02
CA ILE A 261 11.80 17.43 8.35
C ILE A 261 11.62 18.78 9.06
N PHE A 262 10.79 19.65 8.49
CA PHE A 262 10.55 20.99 9.02
C PHE A 262 10.01 20.93 10.45
N LEU A 263 9.04 20.06 10.69
CA LEU A 263 8.45 19.86 12.02
C LEU A 263 9.43 19.22 13.00
N SER A 264 10.25 18.28 12.55
CA SER A 264 11.28 17.65 13.39
C SER A 264 12.32 18.65 13.90
N LYS A 265 12.62 19.71 13.14
CA LYS A 265 13.53 20.79 13.56
C LYS A 265 12.94 21.71 14.64
N LYS A 266 11.62 21.91 14.66
CA LYS A 266 10.93 22.87 15.55
C LYS A 266 10.52 22.31 16.91
N SER A 267 10.56 21.00 17.09
CA SER A 267 10.10 20.38 18.33
C SER A 267 11.18 20.46 19.42
N ASP A 268 10.87 21.02 20.60
CA ASP A 268 11.77 21.03 21.77
C ASP A 268 11.73 19.71 22.55
N LEU A 269 12.80 19.39 23.29
CA LEU A 269 12.92 18.14 24.07
C LEU A 269 12.18 18.38 25.39
N ARG A 270 10.98 17.82 25.55
CA ARG A 270 10.40 17.61 26.88
C ARG A 270 10.38 16.12 27.14
N TYR A 271 11.28 15.68 28.03
CA TYR A 271 11.19 14.36 28.62
C TYR A 271 10.04 14.43 29.62
N GLU A 272 8.95 13.72 29.34
CA GLU A 272 7.97 13.39 30.38
C GLU A 272 8.65 12.35 31.27
N VAL A 273 8.95 12.77 32.51
CA VAL A 273 9.43 11.92 33.60
C VAL A 273 8.26 11.13 34.15
#